data_AF-A0A1E5V051-F1
#
_entry.id   AF-A0A1E5V051-F1
#
_cell.length_a   1.000
_cell.length_b   1.000
_cell.length_c   1.000
_cell.angle_alpha   90.00
_cell.angle_beta   90.00
_cell.angle_gamma   90.00
#
_symmetry.space_group_name_H-M   'P 1'
#
loop_
_entity.id
_entity.type
_entity.pdbx_description
1 polymer ?
#
loop_
_entity_poly.entity_id
_entity_poly.type
_entity_poly.pdbx_seq_one_letter_code
_entity_poly.pdbx_strand_id
1 'polypeptide(L)'
;MDCLNWRVQNEIDSVLAKPIVPSDLYRAIRDTLLVGLTGYSKQGQPVYAFGVGLSTFDKASVNYYVQSHIQMNEYRDRVVLPAASMKFGRQINTCLKVMDMTGLKLSALSQIKILFNL
;
A
#
# COMPACT_ATOMS: atom_id res chain seq x y z
N MET A 1 -13.03 -15.79 9.39
CA MET A 1 -14.02 -16.17 8.36
C MET A 1 -14.36 -14.98 7.46
N ASP A 2 -14.50 -13.78 8.02
CA ASP A 2 -14.95 -12.59 7.26
C ASP A 2 -13.99 -12.10 6.17
N CYS A 3 -12.67 -12.19 6.39
CA CYS A 3 -11.69 -11.76 5.40
C CYS A 3 -11.70 -12.61 4.12
N LEU A 4 -11.95 -13.92 4.22
CA LEU A 4 -12.03 -14.80 3.06
C LEU A 4 -13.27 -14.49 2.22
N ASN A 5 -14.41 -14.30 2.88
CA ASN A 5 -15.65 -13.87 2.21
C ASN A 5 -15.47 -12.51 1.55
N TRP A 6 -14.86 -11.54 2.24
CA TRP A 6 -14.56 -10.23 1.68
C TRP A 6 -13.66 -10.32 0.44
N ARG A 7 -12.63 -11.18 0.46
CA ARG A 7 -11.76 -11.40 -0.69
C ARG A 7 -12.51 -11.93 -1.90
N VAL A 8 -13.38 -12.91 -1.71
CA VAL A 8 -14.20 -13.50 -2.78
C VAL A 8 -15.15 -12.45 -3.34
N GLN A 9 -15.89 -11.75 -2.47
CA GLN A 9 -16.86 -10.72 -2.87
C GLN A 9 -16.22 -9.55 -3.64
N ASN A 10 -14.98 -9.19 -3.32
CA ASN A 10 -14.26 -8.09 -3.96
C ASN A 10 -13.24 -8.56 -5.01
N GLU A 11 -13.27 -9.86 -5.37
CA GLU A 11 -12.43 -10.47 -6.40
C GLU A 11 -10.92 -10.21 -6.22
N ILE A 12 -10.47 -10.16 -4.97
CA ILE A 12 -9.11 -9.74 -4.58
C ILE A 12 -8.04 -10.69 -5.15
N ASP A 13 -8.36 -11.98 -5.28
CA ASP A 13 -7.40 -12.96 -5.78
C ASP A 13 -6.92 -12.65 -7.20
N SER A 14 -7.74 -11.95 -7.99
CA SER A 14 -7.46 -11.52 -9.37
C SER A 14 -6.94 -10.07 -9.49
N VAL A 15 -6.81 -9.33 -8.40
CA VAL A 15 -6.61 -7.86 -8.44
C VAL A 15 -5.31 -7.43 -9.11
N LEU A 16 -4.27 -8.27 -9.10
CA LEU A 16 -3.00 -7.99 -9.78
C LEU A 16 -3.11 -8.06 -11.30
N ALA A 17 -4.12 -8.76 -11.83
CA ALA A 17 -4.41 -8.82 -13.26
C ALA A 17 -5.33 -7.68 -13.74
N LYS A 18 -5.81 -6.83 -12.82
CA LYS A 18 -6.78 -5.75 -13.09
C LYS A 18 -6.10 -4.38 -12.92
N PRO A 19 -5.41 -3.86 -13.95
CA PRO A 19 -4.73 -2.57 -13.83
C PRO A 19 -5.71 -1.43 -13.55
N ILE A 20 -5.24 -0.38 -12.86
CA ILE A 20 -6.00 0.87 -12.77
C ILE A 20 -5.90 1.56 -14.14
N VAL A 21 -7.05 1.79 -14.76
CA VAL A 21 -7.19 2.41 -16.09
C VAL A 21 -8.03 3.69 -16.00
N PRO A 22 -7.75 4.72 -16.81
CA PRO A 22 -6.67 4.82 -17.79
C PRO A 22 -5.28 4.96 -17.14
N SER A 23 -4.20 4.80 -17.91
CA SER A 23 -2.82 4.90 -17.40
C SER A 23 -2.52 6.23 -16.72
N ASP A 24 -3.15 7.32 -17.17
CA ASP A 24 -2.95 8.64 -16.59
C ASP A 24 -3.63 8.76 -15.22
N LEU A 25 -4.73 8.03 -14.99
CA LEU A 25 -5.32 7.92 -13.65
C LEU A 25 -4.36 7.20 -12.70
N TYR A 26 -3.75 6.11 -13.15
CA TYR A 26 -2.73 5.41 -12.36
C TYR A 26 -1.55 6.32 -12.04
N ARG A 27 -1.01 7.06 -13.02
CA ARG A 27 0.07 8.03 -12.81
C ARG A 27 -0.31 9.09 -11.78
N ALA A 28 -1.49 9.69 -11.91
CA ALA A 28 -1.95 10.72 -10.99
C ALA A 28 -2.09 10.22 -9.54
N ILE A 29 -2.48 8.95 -9.35
CA ILE A 29 -2.46 8.29 -8.04
C ILE A 29 -1.03 8.13 -7.52
N ARG A 30 -0.08 7.70 -8.37
CA ARG A 30 1.33 7.52 -7.98
C ARG A 30 2.02 8.83 -7.62
N ASP A 31 1.62 9.93 -8.24
CA ASP A 31 2.16 11.27 -7.95
C ASP A 31 1.64 11.85 -6.63
N THR A 32 0.57 11.28 -6.06
CA THR A 32 -0.11 11.82 -4.87
C THR A 32 -0.21 10.87 -3.69
N LEU A 33 -0.06 9.56 -3.91
CA LEU A 33 0.22 8.55 -2.90
C LEU A 33 1.72 8.20 -2.97
N LEU A 34 2.52 8.97 -2.22
CA LEU A 34 3.97 8.82 -2.23
C LEU A 34 4.35 7.56 -1.46
N VAL A 35 4.56 6.45 -2.18
CA VAL A 35 5.02 5.19 -1.63
C VAL A 35 6.00 4.50 -2.57
N GLY A 36 7.10 3.99 -2.02
CA GLY A 36 8.10 3.21 -2.75
C GLY A 36 8.60 2.00 -1.96
N LEU A 37 8.94 0.93 -2.67
CA LEU A 37 9.67 -0.21 -2.14
C LEU A 37 11.17 0.03 -2.37
N THR A 38 11.97 0.07 -1.31
CA THR A 38 13.39 0.44 -1.37
C THR A 38 14.28 -0.50 -0.55
N GLY A 39 14.78 -1.55 -1.20
CA GLY A 39 15.74 -2.47 -0.60
C GLY A 39 15.17 -3.26 0.60
N TYR A 40 16.08 -3.63 1.52
CA TYR A 40 15.78 -4.51 2.65
C TYR A 40 16.44 -3.99 3.93
N SER A 41 15.81 -4.26 5.07
CA SER A 41 16.41 -4.02 6.39
C SER A 41 17.60 -4.95 6.62
N LYS A 42 18.36 -4.73 7.71
CA LYS A 42 19.41 -5.65 8.16
C LYS A 42 18.87 -7.07 8.43
N GLN A 43 17.59 -7.16 8.79
CA GLN A 43 16.86 -8.41 9.00
C GLN A 43 16.14 -8.87 7.72
N GLY A 44 16.53 -8.42 6.53
CA GLY A 44 15.99 -8.90 5.26
C GLY A 44 14.52 -8.57 5.00
N GLN A 45 13.89 -7.72 5.82
CA GLN A 45 12.50 -7.29 5.60
C GLN A 45 12.48 -6.26 4.47
N PRO A 46 11.62 -6.42 3.45
CA PRO A 46 11.45 -5.39 2.43
C PRO A 46 11.04 -4.06 3.07
N VAL A 47 11.65 -2.96 2.63
CA VAL A 47 11.38 -1.62 3.20
C VAL A 47 10.43 -0.84 2.29
N TYR A 48 9.28 -0.45 2.83
CA TYR A 48 8.35 0.47 2.18
C TYR A 48 8.48 1.85 2.80
N ALA A 49 8.86 2.84 2.00
CA ALA A 49 8.92 4.24 2.40
C ALA A 49 7.64 4.96 1.95
N PHE A 50 6.99 5.65 2.89
CA PHE A 50 5.77 6.43 2.68
C PHE A 50 6.05 7.90 2.93
N GLY A 51 5.85 8.76 1.94
CA GLY A 51 5.89 10.21 2.08
C GLY A 51 4.55 10.74 2.57
N VAL A 52 4.17 10.40 3.81
CA VAL A 52 2.85 10.68 4.37
C VAL A 52 2.58 12.18 4.45
N GLY A 53 3.57 12.97 4.88
CA GLY A 53 3.39 14.42 5.07
C GLY A 53 3.15 15.19 3.76
N LEU A 54 3.57 14.64 2.62
CA LEU A 54 3.46 15.26 1.31
C LEU A 54 2.43 14.58 0.39
N SER A 55 1.82 13.46 0.82
CA SER A 55 0.78 12.79 0.04
C SER A 55 -0.54 13.56 0.13
N THR A 56 -1.16 13.85 -1.02
CA THR A 56 -2.34 14.73 -1.11
C THR A 56 -3.66 14.00 -1.36
N PHE A 57 -3.61 12.82 -2.00
CA PHE A 57 -4.79 12.00 -2.31
C PHE A 57 -5.90 12.73 -3.09
N ASP A 58 -5.59 13.79 -3.85
CA ASP A 58 -6.56 14.72 -4.45
C ASP A 58 -6.86 14.48 -5.93
N LYS A 59 -6.20 13.50 -6.57
CA LYS A 59 -6.31 13.25 -8.03
C LYS A 59 -7.24 12.13 -8.45
N ALA A 60 -7.83 11.39 -7.51
CA ALA A 60 -8.71 10.26 -7.78
C ALA A 60 -9.74 10.10 -6.65
N SER A 61 -10.78 9.30 -6.89
CA SER A 61 -11.68 8.90 -5.81
C SER A 61 -10.96 7.99 -4.81
N VAL A 62 -11.44 7.98 -3.57
CA VAL A 62 -10.90 7.12 -2.49
C VAL A 62 -10.79 5.65 -2.91
N ASN A 63 -11.74 5.16 -3.72
CA ASN A 63 -11.78 3.78 -4.18
C ASN A 63 -10.53 3.39 -4.98
N TYR A 64 -9.98 4.30 -5.78
CA TYR A 64 -8.78 4.03 -6.55
C TYR A 64 -7.51 3.99 -5.69
N TYR A 65 -7.41 4.83 -4.65
CA TYR A 65 -6.31 4.73 -3.68
C TYR A 65 -6.40 3.45 -2.87
N VAL A 66 -7.60 3.02 -2.48
CA VAL A 66 -7.85 1.74 -1.82
C VAL A 66 -7.44 0.58 -2.73
N GLN A 67 -7.87 0.59 -4.00
CA GLN A 67 -7.47 -0.41 -4.99
C GLN A 67 -5.95 -0.46 -5.16
N SER A 68 -5.28 0.68 -5.29
CA SER A 68 -3.82 0.75 -5.39
C SER A 68 -3.14 0.16 -4.15
N HIS A 69 -3.66 0.44 -2.95
CA HIS A 69 -3.12 -0.12 -1.71
C HIS A 69 -3.32 -1.64 -1.61
N ILE A 70 -4.48 -2.15 -2.03
CA ILE A 70 -4.75 -3.58 -2.12
C ILE A 70 -3.78 -4.25 -3.09
N GLN A 71 -3.60 -3.71 -4.30
CA GLN A 71 -2.67 -4.24 -5.29
C GLN A 71 -1.24 -4.30 -4.77
N MET A 72 -0.78 -3.25 -4.07
CA MET A 72 0.54 -3.23 -3.45
C MET A 72 0.69 -4.33 -2.39
N ASN A 73 -0.33 -4.53 -1.55
CA ASN A 73 -0.30 -5.59 -0.52
C ASN A 73 -0.34 -7.00 -1.14
N GLU A 74 -1.13 -7.22 -2.17
CA GLU A 74 -1.16 -8.52 -2.88
C GLU A 74 0.17 -8.80 -3.59
N TYR A 75 0.78 -7.79 -4.21
CA TYR A 75 2.10 -7.93 -4.82
C TYR A 75 3.19 -8.19 -3.78
N ARG A 76 3.10 -7.52 -2.62
CA ARG A 76 4.00 -7.77 -1.48
C ARG A 76 3.96 -9.25 -1.08
N ASP A 77 2.75 -9.80 -0.92
CA ASP A 77 2.57 -11.15 -0.38
C ASP A 77 2.90 -12.24 -1.41
N ARG A 78 2.59 -12.01 -2.69
CA ARG A 78 2.82 -13.00 -3.76
C ARG A 78 4.21 -12.94 -4.40
N VAL A 79 4.87 -11.79 -4.36
CA VAL A 79 6.14 -11.58 -5.08
C VAL A 79 7.25 -11.13 -4.14
N VAL A 80 7.03 -10.07 -3.37
CA VAL A 80 8.13 -9.43 -2.60
C VAL A 80 8.58 -10.29 -1.42
N LEU A 81 7.66 -10.80 -0.60
CA LEU A 81 7.98 -11.63 0.56
C LEU A 81 8.58 -13.00 0.19
N PRO A 82 8.07 -13.72 -0.84
CA PRO A 82 8.73 -14.93 -1.34
C PRO A 82 10.14 -14.64 -1.86
N ALA A 83 10.33 -13.58 -2.66
CA ALA A 83 11.64 -13.19 -3.16
C ALA A 83 12.61 -12.83 -2.03
N ALA A 84 12.14 -12.11 -0.99
CA ALA A 84 12.92 -11.83 0.20
C ALA A 84 13.32 -13.12 0.93
N SER A 85 12.37 -14.05 1.10
CA SER A 85 12.63 -15.31 1.80
C SER A 85 13.69 -16.15 1.09
N MET A 86 13.61 -16.24 -0.25
CA MET A 86 14.62 -16.91 -1.07
C MET A 86 15.99 -16.21 -0.96
N LYS A 87 16.01 -14.88 -1.07
CA LYS A 87 17.25 -14.10 -1.02
C LYS A 87 18.01 -14.24 0.30
N PHE A 88 17.30 -14.30 1.42
CA PHE A 88 17.90 -14.32 2.76
C PHE A 88 17.95 -15.72 3.38
N GLY A 89 17.55 -16.77 2.66
CA GLY A 89 17.65 -18.17 3.10
C GLY A 89 16.79 -18.50 4.32
N ARG A 90 15.76 -17.70 4.63
CA ARG A 90 14.85 -17.91 5.75
C ARG A 90 13.50 -17.27 5.49
N GLN A 91 12.47 -17.70 6.22
CA GLN A 91 11.14 -17.13 6.09
C GLN A 91 11.13 -15.64 6.47
N ILE A 92 10.65 -14.81 5.56
CA ILE A 92 10.33 -13.39 5.76
C ILE A 92 8.83 -13.23 5.54
N ASN A 93 8.11 -12.88 6.60
CA ASN A 93 6.65 -12.71 6.60
C ASN A 93 6.21 -11.27 6.90
N THR A 94 7.16 -10.36 7.13
CA THR A 94 6.91 -8.98 7.53
C THR A 94 7.72 -8.01 6.67
N CYS A 95 7.25 -6.76 6.61
CA CYS A 95 7.92 -5.66 5.96
C CYS A 95 8.19 -4.54 6.97
N LEU A 96 9.22 -3.74 6.71
CA LEU A 96 9.48 -2.51 7.45
C LEU A 96 8.78 -1.36 6.74
N LYS A 97 7.96 -0.57 7.46
CA LYS A 97 7.34 0.64 6.93
C LYS A 97 7.99 1.87 7.56
N VAL A 98 8.60 2.71 6.74
CA VAL A 98 9.13 4.02 7.15
C VAL A 98 8.12 5.08 6.71
N MET A 99 7.58 5.83 7.66
CA MET A 99 6.62 6.90 7.40
C MET A 99 7.30 8.24 7.60
N ASP A 100 7.56 8.94 6.50
CA ASP A 100 8.04 10.32 6.53
C ASP A 100 6.85 11.26 6.70
N MET A 101 6.75 11.83 7.90
CA MET A 101 5.69 12.76 8.27
C MET A 101 6.10 14.23 8.05
N THR A 102 7.28 14.50 7.47
CA THR A 102 7.76 15.86 7.19
C THR A 102 6.76 16.58 6.29
N GLY A 103 6.35 17.79 6.70
CA GLY A 103 5.35 18.58 5.97
C GLY A 103 3.89 18.23 6.29
N LEU A 104 3.63 17.21 7.14
CA LEU A 104 2.27 16.89 7.56
C LEU A 104 1.64 18.07 8.29
N LYS A 105 0.50 18.54 7.78
CA LYS A 105 -0.31 19.58 8.41
C LYS A 105 -1.36 18.94 9.31
N LEU A 106 -1.61 19.50 10.49
CA LEU A 106 -2.70 19.04 11.37
C LEU A 106 -4.08 19.09 10.67
N SER A 107 -4.28 20.01 9.73
CA SER A 107 -5.49 20.06 8.92
C SER A 107 -5.69 18.80 8.06
N ALA A 108 -4.62 18.12 7.65
CA ALA A 108 -4.72 16.84 6.94
C ALA A 108 -5.23 15.71 7.86
N LEU A 109 -5.00 15.81 9.19
CA LEU A 109 -5.54 14.85 10.15
C LEU A 109 -7.05 15.00 10.33
N SER A 110 -7.64 16.16 10.05
CA SER A 110 -9.10 16.34 10.08
C SER A 110 -9.84 15.52 9.00
N GLN A 111 -9.13 15.07 7.97
CA GLN A 111 -9.67 14.13 6.97
C GLN A 111 -9.62 12.67 7.41
N ILE A 112 -8.90 12.35 8.49
CA ILE A 112 -8.96 11.05 9.13
C ILE A 112 -10.30 10.99 9.85
N LYS A 113 -11.29 10.31 9.26
CA LYS A 113 -12.50 9.95 9.98
C LYS A 113 -12.09 9.08 11.17
N ILE A 114 -12.08 9.67 12.36
CA ILE A 114 -11.97 8.91 13.60
C ILE A 114 -13.27 8.11 13.71
N LEU A 115 -13.19 6.81 13.45
CA LEU A 115 -14.30 5.89 13.67
C LEU A 115 -14.44 5.71 15.18
N PHE A 116 -15.26 6.53 15.83
CA PHE A 116 -15.70 6.24 17.19
C PHE A 116 -16.78 5.17 17.09
N ASN A 117 -16.42 3.92 17.35
CA ASN A 117 -17.36 2.92 17.82
C ASN A 117 -17.18 2.84 19.34
N LEU A 118 -17.98 3.59 20.08
CA LEU A 118 -18.27 3.34 21.49
C LEU A 118 -19.68 2.75 21.59
#